data_AF-A0A506Y9A1-F1
#
_entry.id   AF-A0A506Y9A1-F1
#
_cell.length_a   1.000
_cell.length_b   1.000
_cell.length_c   1.000
_cell.angle_alpha   90.00
_cell.angle_beta   90.00
_cell.angle_gamma   90.00
#
_symmetry.space_group_name_H-M   'P 1'
#
loop_
_entity.id
_entity.type
_entity.pdbx_description
1 polymer ?
#
loop_
_entity_poly.entity_id
_entity_poly.type
_entity_poly.pdbx_seq_one_letter_code
_entity_poly.pdbx_strand_id
1 'polypeptide(L)'
;MATINVRVSDEVRDRLELSALRERQSLSEYVRDVLSASAFYQNDDDVTSSGDLPAPESMADRDRHVLALLHEILEHVDEREADYHQGRVEVLQKGFTAEYEADLRGYSVELSRSDCRLVRDILDMFRVVGASVARLSEDGTPVSADTERRLSYQGFDFNDRREGHMASYVDHLVRTERWQEVRPIIEGDSRGNSHGEMLPTYSRMLARYKEAITARRREVGFAAYELATDDLSAIEVAGYGRPAD
;
A
#
# COMPACT_ATOMS: atom_id res chain seq x y z
N MET A 1 -17.71 -17.10 -11.28
CA MET A 1 -16.78 -16.90 -10.15
C MET A 1 -16.61 -18.22 -9.45
N ALA A 2 -15.38 -18.59 -9.08
CA ALA A 2 -15.13 -19.78 -8.26
C ALA A 2 -15.52 -19.50 -6.81
N THR A 3 -16.15 -20.47 -6.14
CA THR A 3 -16.54 -20.36 -4.73
C THR A 3 -15.48 -21.05 -3.88
N ILE A 4 -14.89 -20.32 -2.93
CA ILE A 4 -13.95 -20.85 -1.94
C ILE A 4 -14.69 -20.97 -0.60
N ASN A 5 -14.71 -22.17 -0.03
CA ASN A 5 -15.24 -22.41 1.31
C ASN A 5 -14.08 -22.53 2.30
N VAL A 6 -13.93 -21.54 3.18
CA VAL A 6 -12.89 -21.52 4.21
C VAL A 6 -13.53 -21.78 5.58
N ARG A 7 -12.91 -22.64 6.39
CA ARG A 7 -13.26 -22.80 7.82
C ARG A 7 -12.25 -22.04 8.66
N VAL A 8 -12.75 -21.16 9.53
CA VAL A 8 -11.97 -20.40 10.50
C VAL A 8 -12.52 -20.65 11.90
N SER A 9 -11.74 -20.36 12.94
CA SER A 9 -12.25 -20.38 14.31
C SER A 9 -13.29 -19.27 14.52
N ASP A 10 -14.20 -19.44 15.49
CA ASP A 10 -15.19 -18.42 15.84
C ASP A 10 -14.53 -17.08 16.19
N GLU A 11 -13.39 -17.12 16.91
CA GLU A 11 -12.62 -15.93 17.26
C GLU A 11 -12.14 -15.17 16.01
N VAL A 12 -11.65 -15.87 14.99
CA VAL A 12 -11.21 -15.25 13.74
C VAL A 12 -12.40 -14.69 12.97
N ARG A 13 -13.53 -15.41 12.93
CA ARG A 13 -14.77 -14.91 12.30
C ARG A 13 -15.22 -13.60 12.94
N ASP A 14 -15.28 -13.54 14.27
CA ASP A 14 -15.76 -12.37 15.00
C ASP A 14 -14.84 -11.16 14.77
N ARG A 15 -13.51 -11.37 14.70
CA ARG A 15 -12.56 -10.30 14.33
C ARG A 15 -12.76 -9.80 12.90
N LEU A 16 -13.04 -10.69 11.95
CA LEU A 16 -13.31 -10.33 10.55
C LEU A 16 -14.62 -9.55 10.44
N GLU A 17 -15.67 -9.94 11.17
CA GLU A 17 -16.96 -9.21 11.22
C GLU A 17 -16.79 -7.80 11.77
N LEU A 18 -16.03 -7.65 12.86
CA LEU A 18 -15.73 -6.36 13.45
C LEU A 18 -14.96 -5.46 12.47
N SER A 19 -14.04 -6.05 11.69
CA SER A 19 -13.26 -5.32 10.69
C SER A 19 -14.13 -4.90 9.50
N ALA A 20 -14.98 -5.79 9.00
CA ALA A 20 -15.95 -5.47 7.94
C ALA A 20 -16.90 -4.34 8.34
N LEU A 21 -17.40 -4.35 9.59
CA LEU A 21 -18.27 -3.30 10.13
C LEU A 21 -17.55 -1.94 10.18
N ARG A 22 -16.28 -1.91 10.60
CA ARG A 22 -15.46 -0.69 10.61
C ARG A 22 -15.31 -0.10 9.22
N GLU A 23 -15.20 -0.94 8.20
CA GLU A 23 -15.03 -0.54 6.81
C GLU A 23 -16.36 -0.33 6.05
N ARG A 24 -17.50 -0.52 6.73
CA ARG A 24 -18.86 -0.42 6.16
C ARG A 24 -19.06 -1.32 4.94
N GLN A 25 -18.46 -2.50 4.95
CA GLN A 25 -18.59 -3.53 3.91
C GLN A 25 -19.25 -4.79 4.51
N SER A 26 -19.76 -5.66 3.64
CA SER A 26 -20.23 -6.98 4.09
C SER A 26 -19.03 -7.86 4.49
N LEU A 27 -19.23 -8.83 5.39
CA LEU A 27 -18.17 -9.77 5.77
C LEU A 27 -17.57 -10.48 4.55
N SER A 28 -18.42 -10.91 3.60
CA SER A 28 -17.97 -11.60 2.39
C SER A 28 -17.14 -10.71 1.46
N GLU A 29 -17.49 -9.43 1.36
CA GLU A 29 -16.73 -8.47 0.57
C GLU A 29 -15.39 -8.14 1.23
N TYR A 30 -15.38 -7.92 2.54
CA TYR A 30 -14.16 -7.71 3.30
C TYR A 30 -13.21 -8.92 3.22
N VAL A 31 -13.72 -10.13 3.43
CA VAL A 31 -12.92 -11.37 3.33
C VAL A 31 -12.41 -11.58 1.91
N ARG A 32 -13.22 -11.27 0.89
CA ARG A 32 -12.77 -11.30 -0.51
C ARG A 32 -11.63 -10.31 -0.73
N ASP A 33 -11.77 -9.06 -0.30
CA ASP A 33 -10.73 -8.03 -0.47
C ASP A 33 -9.42 -8.45 0.21
N VAL A 34 -9.50 -9.05 1.40
CA VAL A 34 -8.33 -9.59 2.13
C VAL A 34 -7.69 -10.77 1.37
N LEU A 35 -8.48 -11.73 0.92
CA LEU A 35 -7.97 -12.90 0.18
C LEU A 35 -7.40 -12.49 -1.17
N SER A 36 -8.09 -11.61 -1.90
CA SER A 36 -7.61 -11.05 -3.16
C SER A 36 -6.31 -10.29 -2.96
N ALA A 37 -6.22 -9.42 -1.95
CA ALA A 37 -4.97 -8.74 -1.58
C ALA A 37 -3.81 -9.72 -1.35
N SER A 38 -4.04 -10.85 -0.67
CA SER A 38 -3.00 -11.86 -0.49
C SER A 38 -2.64 -12.62 -1.78
N ALA A 39 -3.62 -12.86 -2.66
CA ALA A 39 -3.40 -13.58 -3.91
C ALA A 39 -2.67 -12.74 -4.97
N PHE A 40 -2.85 -11.42 -4.99
CA PHE A 40 -2.21 -10.53 -5.98
C PHE A 40 -0.68 -10.53 -5.91
N TYR A 41 -0.09 -10.86 -4.75
CA TYR A 41 1.36 -10.85 -4.57
C TYR A 41 2.00 -12.25 -4.55
N GLN A 42 1.23 -13.34 -4.54
CA GLN A 42 1.77 -14.71 -4.47
C GLN A 42 2.09 -15.37 -5.82
N ASN A 43 1.75 -14.73 -6.94
CA ASN A 43 2.24 -15.17 -8.25
C ASN A 43 3.68 -14.66 -8.42
N ASP A 44 4.62 -15.36 -7.82
CA ASP A 44 6.06 -15.08 -7.94
C ASP A 44 6.57 -15.34 -9.37
N ASP A 45 5.91 -16.21 -10.13
CA ASP A 45 6.40 -16.71 -11.42
C ASP A 45 6.06 -15.82 -12.63
N ASP A 46 5.10 -14.90 -12.53
CA ASP A 46 4.52 -14.21 -13.70
C ASP A 46 4.98 -12.75 -13.86
N VAL A 47 5.65 -12.14 -12.88
CA VAL A 47 6.02 -10.71 -12.95
C VAL A 47 7.43 -10.56 -13.52
N THR A 48 7.58 -9.65 -14.48
CA THR A 48 8.87 -9.35 -15.11
C THR A 48 9.90 -8.88 -14.07
N SER A 49 11.21 -8.96 -14.37
CA SER A 49 12.24 -8.47 -13.44
C SER A 49 12.13 -6.97 -13.12
N SER A 50 11.32 -6.24 -13.87
CA SER A 50 10.97 -4.83 -13.68
C SER A 50 9.79 -4.58 -12.74
N GLY A 51 9.08 -5.62 -12.27
CA GLY A 51 7.88 -5.46 -11.43
C GLY A 51 6.59 -5.17 -12.20
N ASP A 52 6.65 -5.14 -13.53
CA ASP A 52 5.50 -4.97 -14.41
C ASP A 52 4.74 -6.28 -14.57
N LEU A 53 3.42 -6.18 -14.69
CA LEU A 53 2.58 -7.30 -15.10
C LEU A 53 3.06 -7.84 -16.45
N PRO A 54 3.05 -9.17 -16.65
CA PRO A 54 3.32 -9.73 -17.96
C PRO A 54 2.21 -9.30 -18.92
N ALA A 55 2.54 -9.19 -20.20
CA ALA A 55 1.52 -9.03 -21.23
C ALA A 55 0.53 -10.21 -21.14
N PRO A 56 -0.79 -9.96 -21.24
CA PRO A 56 -1.75 -11.03 -21.26
C PRO A 56 -1.52 -11.90 -22.50
N GLU A 57 -1.57 -13.22 -22.33
CA GLU A 57 -1.41 -14.18 -23.43
C GLU A 57 -2.46 -14.02 -24.54
N SER A 58 -3.59 -13.38 -24.22
CA SER A 58 -4.67 -13.07 -25.13
C SER A 58 -5.52 -11.89 -24.62
N MET A 59 -6.22 -11.23 -25.53
CA MET A 59 -7.11 -10.10 -25.25
C MET A 59 -8.44 -10.31 -25.97
N ALA A 60 -9.56 -9.92 -25.37
CA ALA A 60 -10.86 -10.03 -26.02
C ALA A 60 -10.88 -9.19 -27.31
N ASP A 61 -11.53 -9.69 -28.36
CA ASP A 61 -11.53 -9.01 -29.67
C ASP A 61 -12.06 -7.57 -29.60
N ARG A 62 -13.03 -7.31 -28.71
CA ARG A 62 -13.54 -5.96 -28.47
C ARG A 62 -12.46 -5.01 -27.90
N ASP A 63 -11.62 -5.52 -26.99
CA ASP A 63 -10.61 -4.72 -26.31
C ASP A 63 -9.44 -4.46 -27.28
N ARG A 64 -9.07 -5.47 -28.09
CA ARG A 64 -8.13 -5.32 -29.22
C ARG A 64 -8.61 -4.28 -30.22
N HIS A 65 -9.90 -4.31 -30.57
CA HIS A 65 -10.48 -3.35 -31.50
C HIS A 65 -10.46 -1.93 -30.93
N VAL A 66 -10.80 -1.76 -29.65
CA VAL A 66 -10.71 -0.46 -28.97
C VAL A 66 -9.27 0.06 -28.94
N LEU A 67 -8.28 -0.76 -28.59
CA LEU A 67 -6.88 -0.35 -28.61
C LEU A 67 -6.40 0.01 -30.03
N ALA A 68 -6.79 -0.77 -31.04
CA ALA A 68 -6.46 -0.47 -32.43
C ALA A 68 -7.02 0.89 -32.86
N LEU A 69 -8.28 1.18 -32.53
CA LEU A 69 -8.87 2.50 -32.80
C LEU A 69 -8.13 3.63 -32.07
N LEU A 70 -7.66 3.40 -30.84
CA LEU A 70 -6.85 4.39 -30.12
C LEU A 70 -5.52 4.67 -30.83
N HIS A 71 -4.84 3.65 -31.36
CA HIS A 71 -3.62 3.84 -32.14
C HIS A 71 -3.88 4.53 -33.49
N GLU A 72 -4.98 4.20 -34.19
CA GLU A 72 -5.39 4.91 -35.40
C GLU A 72 -5.62 6.41 -35.12
N ILE A 73 -6.23 6.75 -33.97
CA ILE A 73 -6.38 8.15 -33.55
C ILE A 73 -5.01 8.76 -33.23
N LEU A 74 -4.17 8.07 -32.46
CA LEU A 74 -2.87 8.59 -32.03
C LEU A 74 -1.91 8.85 -33.19
N GLU A 75 -1.96 8.06 -34.26
CA GLU A 75 -1.21 8.29 -35.51
C GLU A 75 -1.46 9.70 -36.07
N HIS A 76 -2.69 10.21 -35.92
CA HIS A 76 -3.09 11.53 -36.42
C HIS A 76 -2.87 12.65 -35.39
N VAL A 77 -2.69 12.31 -34.12
CA VAL A 77 -2.46 13.27 -33.03
C VAL A 77 -0.97 13.50 -32.78
N ASP A 78 -0.16 12.45 -32.90
CA ASP A 78 1.30 12.49 -32.79
C ASP A 78 1.95 11.96 -34.07
N GLU A 79 2.03 12.83 -35.07
CA GLU A 79 2.60 12.51 -36.39
C GLU A 79 4.06 12.01 -36.33
N ARG A 80 4.78 12.28 -35.23
CA ARG A 80 6.19 11.87 -35.07
C ARG A 80 6.32 10.37 -34.80
N GLU A 81 5.29 9.77 -34.21
CA GLU A 81 5.21 8.36 -33.84
C GLU A 81 4.18 7.61 -34.71
N ALA A 82 3.77 8.18 -35.84
CA ALA A 82 2.77 7.62 -36.75
C ALA A 82 3.11 6.18 -37.18
N ASP A 83 4.35 5.93 -37.61
CA ASP A 83 4.82 4.60 -38.02
C ASP A 83 4.74 3.57 -36.88
N TYR A 84 5.05 4.01 -35.64
CA TYR A 84 4.92 3.15 -34.46
C TYR A 84 3.44 2.78 -34.24
N HIS A 85 2.54 3.76 -34.28
CA HIS A 85 1.10 3.54 -34.09
C HIS A 85 0.49 2.68 -35.19
N GLN A 86 0.85 2.89 -36.47
CA GLN A 86 0.45 2.01 -37.57
C GLN A 86 0.89 0.56 -37.34
N GLY A 87 2.14 0.37 -36.89
CA GLY A 87 2.64 -0.95 -36.53
C GLY A 87 1.84 -1.61 -35.40
N ARG A 88 1.43 -0.83 -34.37
CA ARG A 88 0.57 -1.33 -33.29
C ARG A 88 -0.83 -1.72 -33.78
N VAL A 89 -1.43 -0.95 -34.69
CA VAL A 89 -2.73 -1.30 -35.32
C VAL A 89 -2.64 -2.66 -36.00
N GLU A 90 -1.58 -2.91 -36.77
CA GLU A 90 -1.38 -4.19 -37.44
C GLU A 90 -1.26 -5.34 -36.43
N VAL A 91 -0.40 -5.18 -35.41
CA VAL A 91 -0.21 -6.17 -34.33
C VAL A 91 -1.56 -6.54 -33.69
N LEU A 92 -2.35 -5.54 -33.32
CA LEU A 92 -3.63 -5.72 -32.64
C LEU A 92 -4.69 -6.32 -33.55
N GLN A 93 -4.77 -5.95 -34.83
CA GLN A 93 -5.73 -6.52 -35.79
C GLN A 93 -5.38 -7.97 -36.17
N LYS A 94 -4.10 -8.27 -36.39
CA LYS A 94 -3.62 -9.61 -36.76
C LYS A 94 -3.47 -10.57 -35.59
N GLY A 95 -3.39 -10.06 -34.37
CA GLY A 95 -3.36 -10.85 -33.14
C GLY A 95 -1.99 -11.43 -32.82
N PHE A 96 -0.94 -10.64 -33.02
CA PHE A 96 0.43 -11.03 -32.66
C PHE A 96 0.64 -10.88 -31.15
N THR A 97 0.15 -11.85 -30.37
CA THR A 97 0.05 -11.76 -28.91
C THR A 97 1.39 -11.59 -28.20
N ALA A 98 2.50 -12.10 -28.77
CA ALA A 98 3.85 -11.88 -28.24
C ALA A 98 4.25 -10.40 -28.22
N GLU A 99 3.64 -9.58 -29.07
CA GLU A 99 3.95 -8.15 -29.19
C GLU A 99 3.10 -7.29 -28.26
N TYR A 100 2.10 -7.83 -27.56
CA TYR A 100 1.17 -7.07 -26.71
C TYR A 100 1.85 -6.40 -25.52
N GLU A 101 3.03 -6.88 -25.10
CA GLU A 101 3.82 -6.26 -24.03
C GLU A 101 4.11 -4.79 -24.32
N ALA A 102 4.33 -4.41 -25.58
CA ALA A 102 4.64 -3.03 -25.91
C ALA A 102 3.47 -2.06 -25.62
N ASP A 103 2.21 -2.50 -25.70
CA ASP A 103 1.03 -1.66 -25.40
C ASP A 103 0.70 -1.63 -23.91
N LEU A 104 1.22 -2.60 -23.15
CA LEU A 104 0.90 -2.84 -21.75
C LEU A 104 2.12 -2.73 -20.82
N ARG A 105 3.25 -2.25 -21.35
CA ARG A 105 4.45 -1.95 -20.57
C ARG A 105 4.15 -0.83 -19.58
N GLY A 106 4.68 -0.95 -18.36
CA GLY A 106 4.52 0.08 -17.32
C GLY A 106 3.23 0.01 -16.53
N TYR A 107 2.35 -0.97 -16.76
CA TYR A 107 1.28 -1.28 -15.82
C TYR A 107 1.83 -2.16 -14.68
N SER A 108 1.99 -1.55 -13.51
CA SER A 108 2.30 -2.29 -12.29
C SER A 108 1.09 -3.10 -11.82
N VAL A 109 1.33 -4.20 -11.09
CA VAL A 109 0.30 -4.97 -10.38
C VAL A 109 -0.52 -4.00 -9.53
N GLU A 110 -1.85 -4.00 -9.59
CA GLU A 110 -2.67 -3.04 -8.83
C GLU A 110 -2.43 -3.11 -7.32
N LEU A 111 -2.30 -1.95 -6.66
CA LEU A 111 -2.28 -1.87 -5.20
C LEU A 111 -3.72 -1.96 -4.72
N SER A 112 -4.05 -3.03 -4.01
CA SER A 112 -5.42 -3.27 -3.56
C SER A 112 -5.95 -2.10 -2.72
N ARG A 113 -7.28 -1.92 -2.69
CA ARG A 113 -7.92 -0.86 -1.89
C ARG A 113 -7.58 -1.01 -0.39
N SER A 114 -7.49 -2.23 0.11
CA SER A 114 -7.12 -2.53 1.49
C SER A 114 -5.66 -2.16 1.77
N ASP A 115 -4.74 -2.42 0.84
CA ASP A 115 -3.34 -1.97 0.97
C ASP A 115 -3.24 -0.44 0.91
N CYS A 116 -3.95 0.22 -0.01
CA CYS A 116 -4.04 1.68 -0.06
C CYS A 116 -4.55 2.28 1.27
N ARG A 117 -5.53 1.64 1.90
CA ARG A 117 -6.05 2.03 3.22
C ARG A 117 -5.00 1.79 4.30
N LEU A 118 -4.34 0.63 4.29
CA LEU A 118 -3.32 0.25 5.27
C LEU A 118 -2.14 1.23 5.26
N VAL A 119 -1.63 1.60 4.08
CA VAL A 119 -0.56 2.61 3.94
C VAL A 119 -1.00 3.92 4.59
N ARG A 120 -2.19 4.40 4.27
CA ARG A 120 -2.70 5.65 4.86
C ARG A 120 -2.86 5.57 6.38
N ASP A 121 -3.38 4.47 6.90
CA ASP A 121 -3.52 4.24 8.34
C ASP A 121 -2.15 4.25 9.04
N ILE A 122 -1.12 3.67 8.41
CA ILE A 122 0.26 3.69 8.90
C ILE A 122 0.80 5.12 8.92
N LEU A 123 0.62 5.88 7.83
CA LEU A 123 1.07 7.28 7.76
C LEU A 123 0.34 8.17 8.78
N ASP A 124 -0.97 7.98 8.97
CA ASP A 124 -1.75 8.70 9.98
C ASP A 124 -1.31 8.36 11.41
N MET A 125 -0.98 7.10 11.68
CA MET A 125 -0.37 6.71 12.96
C MET A 125 0.94 7.46 13.18
N PHE A 126 1.86 7.46 12.21
CA PHE A 126 3.15 8.13 12.34
C PHE A 126 3.03 9.64 12.48
N ARG A 127 2.05 10.28 11.83
CA ARG A 127 1.73 11.69 12.05
C ARG A 127 1.38 11.98 13.51
N VAL A 128 0.46 11.19 14.08
CA VAL A 128 -0.01 11.40 15.46
C VAL A 128 1.08 11.07 16.48
N VAL A 129 1.82 9.99 16.26
CA VAL A 129 2.97 9.59 17.06
C VAL A 129 4.06 10.66 17.03
N GLY A 130 4.44 11.14 15.85
CA GLY A 130 5.44 12.19 15.67
C GLY A 130 5.04 13.50 16.35
N ALA A 131 3.78 13.92 16.20
CA ALA A 131 3.25 15.09 16.90
C ALA A 131 3.29 14.92 18.43
N SER A 132 2.97 13.73 18.93
CA SER A 132 3.02 13.43 20.37
C SER A 132 4.46 13.44 20.91
N VAL A 133 5.42 12.91 20.16
CA VAL A 133 6.84 12.95 20.50
C VAL A 133 7.36 14.39 20.55
N ALA A 134 7.04 15.19 19.54
CA ALA A 134 7.43 16.60 19.49
C ALA A 134 6.90 17.39 20.69
N ARG A 135 5.61 17.21 21.02
CA ARG A 135 4.98 17.84 22.20
C ARG A 135 5.67 17.43 23.51
N LEU A 136 5.93 16.13 23.71
CA LEU A 136 6.61 15.66 24.93
C LEU A 136 8.02 16.25 25.09
N SER A 137 8.71 16.49 23.97
CA SER A 137 10.00 17.19 23.95
C SER A 137 9.85 18.65 24.39
N GLU A 138 8.85 19.37 23.85
CA GLU A 138 8.52 20.76 24.24
C GLU A 138 8.12 20.87 25.72
N ASP A 139 7.40 19.87 26.25
CA ASP A 139 6.95 19.79 27.65
C ASP A 139 8.07 19.39 28.64
N GLY A 140 9.30 19.15 28.15
CA GLY A 140 10.47 18.84 28.98
C GLY A 140 10.62 17.36 29.37
N THR A 141 9.88 16.47 28.69
CA THR A 141 9.92 15.01 28.88
C THR A 141 10.25 14.28 27.57
N PRO A 142 11.40 14.55 26.92
CA PRO A 142 11.72 13.96 25.62
C PRO A 142 11.87 12.44 25.73
N VAL A 143 11.46 11.73 24.68
CA VAL A 143 11.78 10.31 24.51
C VAL A 143 13.25 10.13 24.10
N SER A 144 13.79 8.93 24.23
CA SER A 144 15.16 8.65 23.78
C SER A 144 15.28 8.80 22.25
N ALA A 145 16.45 9.19 21.74
CA ALA A 145 16.67 9.32 20.29
C ALA A 145 16.43 8.00 19.51
N ASP A 146 16.71 6.87 20.15
CA ASP A 146 16.46 5.55 19.55
C ASP A 146 14.96 5.20 19.51
N THR A 147 14.22 5.59 20.56
CA THR A 147 12.75 5.52 20.58
C THR A 147 12.13 6.44 19.55
N GLU A 148 12.59 7.69 19.44
CA GLU A 148 12.14 8.65 18.43
C GLU A 148 12.34 8.09 17.02
N ARG A 149 13.52 7.52 16.73
CA ARG A 149 13.80 6.87 15.45
C ARG A 149 12.85 5.69 15.18
N ARG A 150 12.62 4.80 16.16
CA ARG A 150 11.68 3.67 16.00
C ARG A 150 10.23 4.10 15.85
N LEU A 151 9.86 5.23 16.43
CA LEU A 151 8.54 5.84 16.33
C LEU A 151 8.39 6.77 15.12
N SER A 152 9.42 6.89 14.28
CA SER A 152 9.37 7.60 13.01
C SER A 152 9.15 6.61 11.85
N TYR A 153 8.52 7.10 10.78
CA TYR A 153 8.39 6.31 9.55
C TYR A 153 9.79 6.07 8.96
N GLN A 154 10.08 4.85 8.53
CA GLN A 154 11.41 4.46 8.02
C GLN A 154 11.39 4.04 6.55
N GLY A 155 10.26 4.22 5.87
CA GLY A 155 10.08 3.70 4.52
C GLY A 155 9.52 2.27 4.50
N PHE A 156 9.60 1.68 3.32
CA PHE A 156 9.20 0.30 3.00
C PHE A 156 10.34 -0.36 2.20
N ASP A 157 10.43 -1.69 2.20
CA ASP A 157 11.48 -2.41 1.48
C ASP A 157 11.15 -2.43 -0.02
N PHE A 158 12.07 -1.93 -0.84
CA PHE A 158 11.89 -1.94 -2.30
C PHE A 158 12.11 -3.33 -2.90
N ASN A 159 12.72 -4.26 -2.16
CA ASN A 159 12.93 -5.63 -2.61
C ASN A 159 11.71 -6.52 -2.36
N ASP A 160 10.85 -6.18 -1.41
CA ASP A 160 9.56 -6.84 -1.27
C ASP A 160 8.54 -6.20 -2.23
N ARG A 161 7.85 -7.03 -3.02
CA ARG A 161 6.96 -6.53 -4.08
C ARG A 161 5.80 -5.72 -3.53
N ARG A 162 5.20 -6.16 -2.42
CA ARG A 162 4.04 -5.50 -1.82
C ARG A 162 4.47 -4.19 -1.16
N GLU A 163 5.54 -4.22 -0.39
CA GLU A 163 6.14 -3.04 0.24
C GLU A 163 6.67 -2.04 -0.78
N GLY A 164 7.32 -2.50 -1.84
CA GLY A 164 7.78 -1.66 -2.95
C GLY A 164 6.62 -0.94 -3.63
N HIS A 165 5.48 -1.61 -3.84
CA HIS A 165 4.30 -0.94 -4.37
C HIS A 165 3.67 0.03 -3.35
N MET A 166 3.67 -0.32 -2.06
CA MET A 166 3.28 0.60 -0.99
C MET A 166 4.17 1.84 -0.93
N ALA A 167 5.49 1.72 -1.13
CA ALA A 167 6.43 2.84 -1.23
C ALA A 167 6.11 3.77 -2.39
N SER A 168 5.86 3.23 -3.59
CA SER A 168 5.44 4.02 -4.75
C SER A 168 4.14 4.79 -4.48
N TYR A 169 3.22 4.20 -3.71
CA TYR A 169 2.00 4.90 -3.30
C TYR A 169 2.27 5.99 -2.25
N VAL A 170 3.21 5.79 -1.32
CA VAL A 170 3.65 6.83 -0.38
C VAL A 170 4.25 8.03 -1.14
N ASP A 171 5.12 7.77 -2.12
CA ASP A 171 5.68 8.83 -2.99
C ASP A 171 4.58 9.61 -3.73
N HIS A 172 3.61 8.89 -4.31
CA HIS A 172 2.44 9.52 -4.94
C HIS A 172 1.65 10.43 -3.97
N LEU A 173 1.41 9.97 -2.73
CA LEU A 173 0.70 10.75 -1.71
C LEU A 173 1.47 12.01 -1.32
N VAL A 174 2.79 11.93 -1.16
CA VAL A 174 3.63 13.09 -0.85
C VAL A 174 3.68 14.07 -2.02
N ARG A 175 3.81 13.59 -3.26
CA ARG A 175 3.78 14.46 -4.45
C ARG A 175 2.44 15.19 -4.64
N THR A 176 1.37 14.63 -4.10
CA THR A 176 0.01 15.24 -4.11
C THR A 176 -0.29 16.06 -2.84
N GLU A 177 0.74 16.55 -2.16
CA GLU A 177 0.67 17.44 -0.98
C GLU A 177 0.08 16.80 0.29
N ARG A 178 0.05 15.46 0.40
CA ARG A 178 -0.46 14.76 1.59
C ARG A 178 0.69 14.08 2.36
N TRP A 179 0.66 14.12 3.69
CA TRP A 179 1.72 13.54 4.56
C TRP A 179 3.13 14.08 4.27
N GLN A 180 3.24 15.41 4.08
CA GLN A 180 4.50 16.11 3.82
C GLN A 180 5.56 15.89 4.90
N GLU A 181 5.17 15.56 6.12
CA GLU A 181 6.09 15.21 7.20
C GLU A 181 6.98 13.99 6.87
N VAL A 182 6.57 13.13 5.93
CA VAL A 182 7.35 11.98 5.47
C VAL A 182 8.32 12.35 4.33
N ARG A 183 8.16 13.52 3.70
CA ARG A 183 8.95 13.96 2.55
C ARG A 183 10.47 13.89 2.76
N PRO A 184 11.05 14.27 3.93
CA PRO A 184 12.49 14.14 4.13
C PRO A 184 13.04 12.72 4.00
N ILE A 185 12.22 11.70 4.29
CA ILE A 185 12.58 10.29 4.17
C ILE A 185 12.60 9.86 2.70
N ILE A 186 11.67 10.41 1.89
CA ILE A 186 11.55 10.13 0.45
C ILE A 186 12.61 10.88 -0.36
N GLU A 187 12.97 12.10 0.04
CA GLU A 187 14.01 12.91 -0.63
C GLU A 187 15.43 12.63 -0.12
N GLY A 188 15.56 11.83 0.96
CA GLY A 188 16.84 11.43 1.52
C GLY A 188 17.59 10.39 0.67
N ASP A 189 18.77 10.00 1.15
CA ASP A 189 19.71 9.15 0.40
C ASP A 189 19.10 7.79 0.00
N SER A 190 18.33 7.16 0.90
CA SER A 190 17.66 5.88 0.63
C SER A 190 16.36 6.03 -0.16
N ARG A 191 15.90 7.26 -0.43
CA ARG A 191 14.66 7.56 -1.16
C ARG A 191 13.42 6.83 -0.64
N GLY A 192 13.32 6.66 0.68
CA GLY A 192 12.23 5.90 1.32
C GLY A 192 12.37 4.37 1.30
N ASN A 193 13.51 3.83 0.86
CA ASN A 193 13.81 2.41 1.01
C ASN A 193 14.28 2.09 2.44
N SER A 194 13.57 1.21 3.14
CA SER A 194 13.92 0.80 4.51
C SER A 194 15.07 -0.21 4.57
N HIS A 195 15.47 -0.81 3.44
CA HIS A 195 16.45 -1.90 3.34
C HIS A 195 16.07 -3.17 4.12
N GLY A 196 14.79 -3.34 4.44
CA GLY A 196 14.25 -4.54 5.06
C GLY A 196 12.77 -4.39 5.39
N GLU A 197 12.04 -5.51 5.43
CA GLU A 197 10.59 -5.53 5.58
C GLU A 197 10.10 -4.79 6.84
N MET A 198 9.19 -3.83 6.65
CA MET A 198 8.66 -2.99 7.73
C MET A 198 7.20 -3.23 8.07
N LEU A 199 6.44 -3.83 7.17
CA LEU A 199 5.00 -3.98 7.22
C LEU A 199 4.54 -4.85 8.40
N PRO A 200 5.22 -5.97 8.75
CA PRO A 200 4.91 -6.69 9.98
C PRO A 200 5.07 -5.80 11.23
N THR A 201 6.11 -4.97 11.25
CA THR A 201 6.41 -4.05 12.35
C THR A 201 5.36 -2.95 12.45
N TYR A 202 5.08 -2.26 11.35
CA TYR A 202 4.05 -1.22 11.28
C TYR A 202 2.66 -1.77 11.59
N SER A 203 2.35 -3.00 11.19
CA SER A 203 1.05 -3.63 11.49
C SER A 203 0.86 -3.85 12.99
N ARG A 204 1.90 -4.29 13.71
CA ARG A 204 1.84 -4.45 15.17
C ARG A 204 1.73 -3.09 15.88
N MET A 205 2.51 -2.10 15.45
CA MET A 205 2.41 -0.73 15.96
C MET A 205 1.00 -0.16 15.75
N LEU A 206 0.45 -0.34 14.54
CA LEU A 206 -0.87 0.16 14.17
C LEU A 206 -1.99 -0.48 15.00
N ALA A 207 -1.89 -1.78 15.27
CA ALA A 207 -2.84 -2.46 16.16
C ALA A 207 -2.84 -1.82 17.55
N ARG A 208 -1.65 -1.64 18.15
CA ARG A 208 -1.52 -1.05 19.48
C ARG A 208 -1.95 0.42 19.53
N TYR A 209 -1.64 1.18 18.48
CA TYR A 209 -2.10 2.56 18.30
C TYR A 209 -3.63 2.65 18.24
N LYS A 210 -4.27 1.79 17.45
CA LYS A 210 -5.74 1.75 17.32
C LYS A 210 -6.41 1.42 18.66
N GLU A 211 -5.81 0.56 19.47
CA GLU A 211 -6.29 0.29 20.84
C GLU A 211 -6.20 1.53 21.73
N ALA A 212 -5.05 2.23 21.74
CA ALA A 212 -4.84 3.44 22.54
C ALA A 212 -5.84 4.55 22.18
N ILE A 213 -6.02 4.83 20.88
CA ILE A 213 -6.97 5.83 20.41
C ILE A 213 -8.41 5.42 20.70
N THR A 214 -8.76 4.14 20.58
CA THR A 214 -10.14 3.67 20.85
C THR A 214 -10.49 3.79 22.33
N ALA A 215 -9.55 3.47 23.23
CA ALA A 215 -9.73 3.66 24.66
C ALA A 215 -9.99 5.14 24.99
N ARG A 216 -9.21 6.04 24.38
CA ARG A 216 -9.27 7.49 24.61
C ARG A 216 -10.45 8.17 23.96
N ARG A 217 -10.95 7.73 22.79
CA ARG A 217 -12.15 8.30 22.15
C ARG A 217 -13.43 8.18 22.99
N ARG A 218 -13.42 7.34 24.04
CA ARG A 218 -14.51 7.27 25.03
C ARG A 218 -14.49 8.47 25.99
N GLU A 219 -13.40 9.22 26.02
CA GLU A 219 -13.16 10.44 26.77
C GLU A 219 -13.04 11.62 25.76
N VAL A 220 -14.01 12.52 25.75
CA VAL A 220 -14.30 13.39 24.59
C VAL A 220 -13.25 14.50 24.37
N GLY A 221 -12.71 14.66 23.13
CA GLY A 221 -11.99 15.88 22.69
C GLY A 221 -10.83 15.66 21.72
N PHE A 222 -10.22 16.75 21.22
CA PHE A 222 -8.99 16.74 20.38
C PHE A 222 -7.80 16.10 21.13
N ALA A 223 -7.78 16.17 22.47
CA ALA A 223 -6.84 15.50 23.35
C ALA A 223 -6.86 13.95 23.25
N ALA A 224 -7.87 13.36 22.60
CA ALA A 224 -7.93 11.91 22.38
C ALA A 224 -6.78 11.38 21.49
N TYR A 225 -6.09 12.26 20.75
CA TYR A 225 -4.93 11.92 19.92
C TYR A 225 -3.59 12.25 20.56
N GLU A 226 -3.57 12.82 21.77
CA GLU A 226 -2.33 13.09 22.49
C GLU A 226 -1.88 11.81 23.21
N LEU A 227 -0.89 11.13 22.63
CA LEU A 227 -0.33 9.92 23.21
C LEU A 227 0.60 10.30 24.36
N ALA A 228 0.45 9.60 25.49
CA ALA A 228 1.37 9.71 26.62
C ALA A 228 2.60 8.82 26.41
N THR A 229 3.63 9.01 27.23
CA THR A 229 4.88 8.22 27.16
C THR A 229 4.62 6.72 27.22
N ASP A 230 3.67 6.27 28.05
CA ASP A 230 3.31 4.85 28.18
C ASP A 230 2.66 4.30 26.89
N ASP A 231 1.87 5.11 26.18
CA ASP A 231 1.29 4.69 24.90
C ASP A 231 2.37 4.57 23.83
N LEU A 232 3.28 5.55 23.76
CA LEU A 232 4.39 5.56 22.81
C LEU A 232 5.32 4.37 23.04
N SER A 233 5.65 4.09 24.30
CA SER A 233 6.44 2.91 24.70
C SER A 233 5.73 1.61 24.31
N ALA A 234 4.42 1.50 24.56
CA ALA A 234 3.68 0.30 24.19
C ALA A 234 3.60 0.09 22.67
N ILE A 235 3.47 1.16 21.89
CA ILE A 235 3.50 1.10 20.41
C ILE A 235 4.87 0.67 19.93
N GLU A 236 5.95 1.26 20.47
CA GLU A 236 7.33 0.89 20.16
C GLU A 236 7.60 -0.59 20.44
N VAL A 237 7.22 -1.07 21.63
CA VAL A 237 7.39 -2.47 22.04
C VAL A 237 6.57 -3.41 21.16
N ALA A 238 5.36 -3.03 20.74
CA ALA A 238 4.59 -3.85 19.80
C ALA A 238 5.33 -3.99 18.45
N GLY A 239 5.98 -2.94 17.98
CA GLY A 239 6.77 -2.96 16.75
C GLY A 239 8.05 -3.77 16.87
N TYR A 240 8.90 -3.44 17.85
CA TYR A 240 10.31 -3.84 17.91
C TYR A 240 10.68 -4.70 19.12
N GLY A 241 9.75 -4.91 20.05
CA GLY A 241 9.96 -5.80 21.18
C GLY A 241 10.19 -7.23 20.70
N ARG A 242 11.14 -7.94 21.33
CA ARG A 242 11.22 -9.40 21.17
C ARG A 242 9.88 -10.00 21.64
N PRO A 243 9.33 -10.99 20.92
CA PRO A 243 8.26 -11.79 21.50
C PRO A 243 8.77 -12.37 22.83
N ALA A 244 7.96 -12.31 23.87
CA ALA A 244 8.27 -13.01 25.10
C ALA A 244 8.37 -14.51 24.78
N ASP A 245 9.55 -15.09 24.97
CA ASP A 245 9.80 -16.53 24.88
C ASP A 245 8.96 -17.31 25.91
#